data_AF-A0A6V6Y0C9-F1
#
_entry.id   AF-A0A6V6Y0C9-F1
#
_cell.length_a   1.000
_cell.length_b   1.000
_cell.length_c   1.000
_cell.angle_alpha   90.00
_cell.angle_beta   90.00
_cell.angle_gamma   90.00
#
_symmetry.space_group_name_H-M   'P 1'
#
loop_
_entity.id
_entity.type
_entity.pdbx_description
1 polymer ?
#
loop_
_entity_poly.entity_id
_entity_poly.type
_entity_poly.pdbx_seq_one_letter_code
_entity_poly.pdbx_strand_id
1 'polypeptide(L)' 'MNYREKSEKLEKMVEQMENDDLTLEEMVSLYEKSTALYKELEEDLSALEQKVRILTEEMETEEMEKKEEEDESL' A
#
# COMPACT_ATOMS: atom_id res chain seq x y z
N MET A 1 -8.38 -9.47 -3.19
CA MET A 1 -8.20 -9.20 -1.75
C MET A 1 -7.92 -7.72 -1.60
N ASN A 2 -8.46 -7.08 -0.57
CA ASN A 2 -8.06 -5.73 -0.19
C ASN A 2 -6.73 -5.74 0.57
N TYR A 3 -6.15 -4.57 0.81
CA TYR A 3 -4.86 -4.41 1.52
C TYR A 3 -4.85 -5.17 2.86
N ARG A 4 -5.88 -5.00 3.67
CA ARG A 4 -5.99 -5.65 4.99
C ARG A 4 -5.98 -7.18 4.88
N GLU A 5 -6.75 -7.74 3.95
CA GLU A 5 -6.78 -9.18 3.71
C GLU A 5 -5.41 -9.71 3.25
N LYS A 6 -4.68 -8.94 2.42
CA LYS A 6 -3.32 -9.29 2.00
C LYS A 6 -2.34 -9.23 3.19
N SER A 7 -2.42 -8.21 4.05
CA SER A 7 -1.58 -8.09 5.26
C SER A 7 -1.82 -9.25 6.24
N GLU A 8 -3.08 -9.54 6.57
CA GLU A 8 -3.44 -10.64 7.46
C GLU A 8 -2.99 -12.00 6.90
N LYS A 9 -3.00 -12.16 5.57
CA LYS A 9 -2.48 -13.35 4.92
C LYS A 9 -0.96 -13.43 5.00
N LEU A 10 -0.24 -12.33 4.78
CA LEU A 10 1.22 -12.29 4.89
C LEU A 10 1.67 -12.62 6.32
N GLU A 11 1.01 -12.05 7.33
CA GLU A 11 1.27 -12.37 8.75
C GLU A 11 1.17 -13.87 9.03
N LYS A 12 0.08 -14.52 8.58
CA LYS A 12 -0.09 -15.97 8.73
C LYS A 12 0.98 -16.78 8.01
N MET A 13 1.47 -16.32 6.86
CA MET A 13 2.53 -17.01 6.13
C MET A 13 3.88 -16.88 6.84
N VAL A 14 4.14 -15.74 7.50
CA VAL A 14 5.31 -15.55 8.37
C VAL A 14 5.20 -16.45 9.60
N GLU A 15 4.06 -16.47 10.29
CA GLU A 15 3.81 -17.37 11.43
C GLU A 15 4.02 -18.84 11.05
N GLN A 16 3.62 -19.23 9.84
CA GLN A 16 3.87 -20.60 9.33
C GLN A 16 5.36 -20.89 9.17
N MET A 17 6.16 -19.93 8.70
CA MET A 17 7.60 -20.10 8.53
C MET A 17 8.37 -20.22 9.86
N GLU A 18 7.78 -19.73 10.96
CA GLU A 18 8.35 -19.87 12.31
C GLU A 18 8.14 -21.27 12.91
N ASN A 19 7.41 -22.16 12.22
CA ASN A 19 7.20 -23.53 12.68
C ASN A 19 8.36 -24.46 12.26
N ASP A 20 8.95 -25.14 13.24
CA ASP A 20 10.09 -26.06 13.06
C ASP A 20 9.75 -27.34 12.26
N ASP A 21 8.48 -27.62 11.99
CA ASP A 21 8.02 -28.83 11.27
C ASP A 21 8.08 -28.70 9.73
N LEU A 22 8.49 -27.55 9.18
CA LEU A 22 8.57 -27.36 7.73
C LEU A 22 9.83 -27.99 7.12
N THR A 23 9.64 -28.69 6.00
CA THR A 23 10.75 -29.09 5.14
C THR A 23 11.38 -27.87 4.45
N LEU A 24 12.62 -28.02 3.97
CA LEU A 24 13.32 -26.96 3.25
C LEU A 24 12.54 -26.52 1.99
N GLU A 25 12.01 -27.49 1.23
CA GLU A 25 11.21 -27.21 0.04
C GLU A 25 9.92 -26.44 0.36
N GLU A 26 9.25 -26.77 1.46
CA GLU A 26 8.07 -26.05 1.92
C GLU A 26 8.41 -24.63 2.36
N MET A 27 9.52 -24.46 3.09
CA MET A 27 10.01 -23.16 3.54
C MET A 27 10.37 -22.25 2.37
N VAL A 28 11.05 -22.79 1.34
CA VAL A 28 11.34 -22.04 0.10
C VAL A 28 10.06 -21.64 -0.62
N SER A 29 9.08 -22.55 -0.74
CA SER A 29 7.80 -22.22 -1.37
C SER A 29 7.02 -21.14 -0.60
N LEU A 30 7.01 -21.21 0.72
CA LEU A 30 6.40 -20.21 1.60
C LEU A 30 7.07 -18.85 1.45
N TYR A 31 8.41 -18.83 1.42
CA TYR A 31 9.19 -17.62 1.23
C TYR A 31 8.91 -16.94 -0.11
N GLU A 32 8.90 -17.70 -1.22
CA GLU A 32 8.58 -17.17 -2.56
C GLU A 32 7.20 -16.53 -2.60
N LYS A 33 6.19 -17.23 -2.06
CA LYS A 33 4.81 -16.72 -2.02
C LYS A 33 4.68 -15.48 -1.14
N SER A 34 5.36 -15.46 0.01
CA SER A 34 5.33 -14.33 0.93
C SER A 34 6.01 -13.10 0.34
N THR A 35 7.13 -13.30 -0.37
CA THR A 35 7.83 -12.21 -1.07
C THR A 35 6.99 -11.66 -2.22
N ALA A 36 6.26 -12.51 -2.94
CA ALA A 36 5.33 -12.05 -3.98
C ALA A 36 4.19 -11.22 -3.39
N LEU A 37 3.57 -11.70 -2.30
CA LEU A 37 2.48 -10.98 -1.63
C LEU A 37 2.95 -9.66 -0.99
N TYR A 38 4.17 -9.64 -0.45
CA TYR A 38 4.80 -8.42 0.06
C TYR A 38 4.97 -7.36 -1.03
N LYS A 39 5.44 -7.75 -2.23
CA LYS A 39 5.55 -6.82 -3.36
C LYS A 39 4.19 -6.26 -3.79
N GLU A 40 3.15 -7.09 -3.83
CA GLU A 40 1.79 -6.61 -4.11
C GLU A 40 1.30 -5.59 -3.06
N LEU A 41 1.66 -5.76 -1.79
CA LEU A 41 1.33 -4.80 -0.73
C LEU A 41 2.07 -3.47 -0.91
N GLU A 42 3.35 -3.51 -1.30
CA GLU A 42 4.11 -2.28 -1.61
C GLU A 42 3.52 -1.53 -2.80
N GLU A 43 3.13 -2.25 -3.86
CA GLU A 43 2.48 -1.65 -5.04
C GLU A 43 1.13 -1.03 -4.69
N ASP A 44 0.28 -1.74 -3.94
CA ASP A 44 -1.01 -1.23 -3.47
C ASP A 44 -0.84 0.04 -2.62
N LEU A 45 0.12 0.02 -1.69
CA LEU A 45 0.38 1.16 -0.80
C LEU A 45 0.88 2.38 -1.59
N SER A 46 1.85 2.16 -2.50
CA SER A 46 2.39 3.22 -3.34
C SER A 46 1.32 3.89 -4.21
N ALA A 47 0.42 3.10 -4.79
CA ALA A 47 -0.70 3.61 -5.57
C ALA A 47 -1.67 4.45 -4.72
N LEU A 48 -1.95 4.03 -3.49
CA LEU A 48 -2.79 4.78 -2.54
C LEU A 48 -2.13 6.09 -2.11
N GLU A 49 -0.84 6.07 -1.79
CA GLU A 49 -0.07 7.26 -1.44
C GLU A 49 -0.05 8.27 -2.59
N GLN A 50 0.19 7.79 -3.82
CA GLN A 50 0.14 8.65 -5.01
C GLN A 50 -1.24 9.30 -5.17
N LYS A 51 -2.32 8.54 -4.97
CA LYS A 51 -3.68 9.06 -5.05
C LYS A 51 -3.93 10.15 -4.00
N VAL A 52 -3.50 9.92 -2.75
CA VAL A 52 -3.62 10.93 -1.68
C VAL A 52 -2.85 12.20 -2.02
N ARG A 53 -1.65 12.05 -2.59
CA ARG A 53 -0.83 13.18 -3.03
C ARG A 53 -1.55 14.02 -4.09
N ILE A 54 -2.04 13.40 -5.15
CA ILE A 54 -2.76 14.10 -6.23
C ILE A 54 -3.97 14.85 -5.68
N LEU A 55 -4.78 14.19 -4.86
CA LEU A 55 -5.98 14.82 -4.27
C LEU A 55 -5.62 16.02 -3.37
N THR A 56 -4.53 15.92 -2.61
CA THR A 56 -4.05 17.04 -1.78
C THR A 56 -3.57 18.20 -2.65
N GLU A 57 -2.79 17.93 -3.69
CA GLU A 57 -2.29 18.95 -4.62
C GLU A 57 -3.43 19.64 -5.39
N GLU A 58 -4.46 18.89 -5.81
CA GLU A 58 -5.67 19.44 -6.46
C GLU A 58 -6.44 20.37 -5.50
N MET A 59 -6.63 19.97 -4.25
CA MET A 59 -7.29 20.81 -3.23
C MET A 59 -6.52 22.11 -2.96
N GLU A 60 -5.19 22.05 -2.85
CA GLU A 60 -4.35 23.24 -2.65
C GLU A 60 -4.44 24.19 -3.85
N THR A 61 -4.46 23.64 -5.07
CA THR A 61 -4.60 24.42 -6.31
C THR A 61 -5.95 25.12 -6.37
N GLU A 62 -7.05 24.40 -6.11
CA GLU A 62 -8.38 24.99 -6.05
C GLU A 62 -8.52 26.09 -4.99
N GLU A 63 -7.84 25.96 -3.85
CA GLU A 63 -7.83 26.99 -2.81
C GLU A 63 -7.04 28.24 -3.23
N MET A 64 -5.97 28.08 -4.01
CA MET A 64 -5.20 29.21 -4.54
C MET A 64 -6.01 29.96 -5.61
N GLU A 65 -6.62 29.24 -6.56
CA GLU A 65 -7.46 29.85 -7.60
C GLU A 65 -8.63 30.66 -7.01
N LYS A 66 -9.30 30.13 -5.98
CA LYS A 66 -10.39 30.84 -5.29
C LYS A 66 -9.92 32.14 -4.61
N LYS A 67 -8.72 32.14 -4.03
CA LYS A 67 -8.16 33.34 -3.39
C LYS A 67 -7.77 34.40 -4.41
N GLU A 68 -7.21 33.99 -5.54
CA GLU A 68 -6.85 34.91 -6.64
C GLU A 68 -8.10 35.55 -7.25
N GLU A 69 -9.19 34.80 -7.44
CA GLU A 69 -10.48 35.34 -7.90
C GLU A 69 -11.11 36.34 -6.91
N GLU A 70 -10.99 36.09 -5.60
CA GLU A 70 -11.48 36.98 -4.56
C GLU A 70 -10.70 38.31 -4.53
N ASP A 71 -9.37 38.27 -4.65
CA ASP A 71 -8.50 39.46 -4.66
C ASP A 71 -8.66 40.31 -5.94
N GLU A 72 -8.96 39.71 -7.11
CA GLU A 72 -9.25 40.45 -8.35
C GLU A 72 -10.65 41.10 -8.36
N SER A 73 -11.54 40.69 -7.45
CA SER A 73 -12.91 41.21 -7.35
C SER A 73 -13.06 42.45 -6.43
N LEU A 74 -11.98 42.90 -5.79
CA LEU A 74 -11.89 44.06 -4.87
C LEU A 74 -11.25 45.30 -5.53
#